data_AF-A0A7C4NNU0-F1
#
_entry.id   AF-A0A7C4NNU0-F1
#
_cell.length_a   1.000
_cell.length_b   1.000
_cell.length_c   1.000
_cell.angle_alpha   90.00
_cell.angle_beta   90.00
_cell.angle_gamma   90.00
#
_symmetry.space_group_name_H-M   'P 1'
#
loop_
_entity.id
_entity.type
_entity.pdbx_description
1 polymer ?
#
loop_
_entity_poly.entity_id
_entity_poly.type
_entity_poly.pdbx_seq_one_letter_code
_entity_poly.pdbx_strand_id
1 'polypeptide(L)' 'MKRYLYLIYLILGIVFAGFSIVFMMLSISYMERAMVATSLTSILVAFALLSSALYTLRLSSYVYASSRETQS' A
#
# COMPACT_ATOMS: atom_id res chain seq x y z
N MET A 1 17.59 4.96 17.26
CA MET A 1 16.42 4.20 16.74
C MET A 1 15.64 4.89 15.61
N LYS A 2 15.46 6.22 15.59
CA LYS A 2 14.68 6.93 14.54
C LYS A 2 15.09 6.64 13.09
N ARG A 3 16.37 6.33 12.85
CA ARG A 3 16.94 6.11 11.51
C ARG A 3 16.41 4.85 10.80
N TYR A 4 15.83 3.87 11.48
CA TYR A 4 15.28 2.68 10.80
C TYR A 4 13.78 2.78 10.49
N LEU A 5 13.09 3.76 11.09
CA LEU A 5 11.63 3.90 10.97
C LEU A 5 11.20 4.16 9.52
N TYR A 6 11.96 4.96 8.76
CA TYR A 6 11.64 5.21 7.35
C TYR A 6 11.70 3.93 6.51
N LEU A 7 12.66 3.03 6.78
CA LEU A 7 12.76 1.75 6.05
C LEU A 7 11.56 0.86 6.35
N ILE A 8 11.07 0.85 7.60
CA ILE A 8 9.90 0.06 7.99
C ILE A 8 8.65 0.54 7.23
N TYR A 9 8.41 1.86 7.20
CA TYR A 9 7.27 2.42 6.45
C TYR A 9 7.40 2.19 4.94
N LEU A 10 8.61 2.27 4.39
CA LEU A 10 8.88 1.99 2.98
C LEU A 10 8.53 0.53 2.64
N ILE A 11 9.00 -0.42 3.44
CA ILE A 11 8.71 -1.85 3.23
C ILE A 11 7.20 -2.11 3.38
N LEU A 12 6.55 -1.52 4.39
CA LEU A 12 5.12 -1.68 4.61
C LEU A 12 4.29 -1.14 3.43
N GLY A 13 4.68 0.01 2.87
CA GLY A 13 4.05 0.56 1.68
C GLY A 13 4.19 -0.36 0.45
N ILE A 14 5.37 -0.94 0.24
CA ILE A 14 5.60 -1.91 -0.85
C ILE A 14 4.74 -3.17 -0.65
N VAL A 15 4.64 -3.68 0.59
CA VAL A 15 3.82 -4.85 0.91
C VAL A 15 2.34 -4.58 0.61
N PHE A 16 1.81 -3.43 1.02
CA PHE A 16 0.42 -3.06 0.70
C PHE A 16 0.17 -2.87 -0.78
N ALA A 17 1.14 -2.30 -1.52
CA ALA A 17 1.05 -2.20 -2.97
C ALA A 17 1.01 -3.60 -3.63
N GLY A 18 1.85 -4.52 -3.16
CA GLY A 18 1.84 -5.92 -3.62
C GLY A 18 0.51 -6.61 -3.38
N PHE A 19 -0.05 -6.50 -2.17
CA PHE A 19 -1.36 -7.06 -1.87
C PHE A 19 -2.48 -6.42 -2.70
N SER A 20 -2.43 -5.11 -2.94
CA SER A 20 -3.40 -4.43 -3.82
C SER A 20 -3.42 -5.05 -5.21
N ILE A 21 -2.27 -5.37 -5.79
CA ILE A 21 -2.18 -5.99 -7.11
C ILE A 21 -2.82 -7.38 -7.11
N VAL A 22 -2.55 -8.18 -6.08
CA VAL A 22 -3.15 -9.52 -5.93
C VAL A 22 -4.68 -9.43 -5.85
N PHE A 23 -5.22 -8.51 -5.05
CA PHE A 23 -6.67 -8.30 -4.94
C PHE A 23 -7.29 -7.78 -6.24
N MET A 24 -6.57 -6.93 -7.00
CA MET A 24 -6.99 -6.52 -8.34
C MET A 24 -7.08 -7.70 -9.32
N MET A 25 -6.08 -8.58 -9.33
CA MET A 25 -6.11 -9.79 -10.17
C MET A 25 -7.26 -10.72 -9.77
N LEU A 26 -7.46 -10.94 -8.47
CA LEU A 26 -8.60 -11.71 -7.97
C LEU A 26 -9.94 -11.11 -8.39
N SER A 27 -10.07 -9.77 -8.35
CA SER A 27 -11.28 -9.10 -8.82
C SER A 27 -11.61 -9.41 -10.27
N ILE A 28 -10.59 -9.43 -11.13
CA ILE A 28 -10.75 -9.76 -12.55
C ILE A 28 -11.21 -11.22 -12.68
N SER A 29 -10.56 -12.15 -11.98
CA SER A 29 -10.95 -13.57 -12.00
C SER A 29 -12.36 -13.84 -11.46
N TYR A 30 -12.81 -13.10 -10.43
CA TYR A 30 -14.19 -13.23 -9.93
C TYR A 30 -15.22 -12.69 -10.93
N MET A 31 -14.86 -11.67 -11.70
CA MET A 31 -15.71 -11.10 -12.74
C MET A 31 -15.93 -12.08 -13.90
N GLU A 32 -14.88 -12.84 -14.29
CA GLU A 32 -14.99 -13.92 -15.29
C GLU A 32 -15.95 -15.04 -14.85
N ARG A 33 -16.08 -15.28 -13.54
CA ARG A 33 -16.95 -16.31 -12.97
C ARG A 33 -18.36 -15.81 -12.63
N ALA A 34 -18.76 -14.64 -13.14
CA ALA A 34 -20.02 -13.96 -12.84
C ALA A 34 -20.26 -13.66 -11.34
N MET A 35 -19.20 -13.62 -10.53
CA MET A 35 -19.28 -13.28 -9.10
C MET A 35 -19.12 -11.77 -8.88
N VAL A 36 -20.15 -11.00 -9.26
CA VAL A 36 -20.11 -9.53 -9.28
C VAL A 36 -19.93 -8.91 -7.89
N ALA A 37 -20.61 -9.43 -6.87
CA ALA A 37 -20.47 -8.91 -5.50
C ALA A 37 -19.05 -9.11 -4.97
N THR A 38 -18.48 -10.30 -5.18
CA THR A 38 -17.13 -10.65 -4.73
C THR A 38 -16.08 -9.84 -5.50
N SER A 39 -16.23 -9.67 -6.82
CA SER A 39 -15.32 -8.83 -7.60
C SER A 39 -15.34 -7.38 -7.10
N LEU A 40 -16.53 -6.81 -6.88
CA LEU A 40 -16.67 -5.45 -6.36
C LEU A 40 -16.02 -5.29 -4.97
N THR A 41 -16.21 -6.26 -4.07
CA THR A 41 -15.53 -6.20 -2.76
C THR A 41 -14.01 -6.28 -2.89
N SER A 42 -13.49 -7.13 -3.77
CA SER A 42 -12.05 -7.28 -3.96
C SER A 42 -11.39 -6.06 -4.60
N ILE A 43 -12.04 -5.39 -5.56
CA ILE A 43 -11.53 -4.15 -6.14
C ILE A 43 -11.53 -3.01 -5.11
N LEU A 44 -12.55 -2.93 -4.25
CA LEU A 44 -12.61 -1.94 -3.16
C LEU A 44 -11.47 -2.15 -2.16
N VAL A 45 -11.20 -3.40 -1.78
CA VAL A 45 -10.07 -3.75 -0.92
C VAL A 45 -8.74 -3.39 -1.58
N ALA A 46 -8.58 -3.69 -2.89
CA ALA A 46 -7.39 -3.30 -3.63
C ALA A 46 -7.18 -1.77 -3.61
N PHE A 47 -8.21 -0.98 -3.89
CA PHE A 47 -8.12 0.48 -3.85
C PHE A 47 -7.79 1.02 -2.45
N ALA A 48 -8.38 0.45 -1.40
CA ALA A 48 -8.06 0.82 -0.03
C ALA A 48 -6.59 0.52 0.33
N LEU A 49 -6.09 -0.65 -0.07
CA LEU A 49 -4.69 -1.06 0.12
C LEU A 49 -3.74 -0.16 -0.68
N LEU A 50 -4.07 0.17 -1.92
CA LEU A 50 -3.28 1.07 -2.75
C LEU A 50 -3.20 2.48 -2.14
N SER A 51 -4.33 3.01 -1.67
CA SER A 51 -4.38 4.30 -0.97
C SER A 51 -3.52 4.28 0.30
N SER A 52 -3.61 3.22 1.10
CA SER A 52 -2.79 3.02 2.30
C SER A 52 -1.30 2.90 1.97
N ALA A 53 -0.94 2.18 0.89
CA ALA A 53 0.43 2.05 0.41
C ALA A 53 1.03 3.42 0.07
N LEU A 54 0.31 4.22 -0.73
CA LEU A 54 0.74 5.56 -1.15
C LEU A 54 0.88 6.51 0.05
N TYR A 55 -0.07 6.45 0.99
CA TYR A 55 0.03 7.24 2.22
C TYR A 55 1.25 6.86 3.06
N THR A 56 1.51 5.56 3.20
CA THR A 56 2.65 5.05 3.97
C THR A 56 3.99 5.39 3.31
N LEU A 57 4.07 5.34 1.98
CA LEU A 57 5.23 5.80 1.20
C LEU A 57 5.48 7.29 1.38
N ARG A 58 4.42 8.11 1.38
CA ARG A 58 4.51 9.55 1.69
C ARG A 58 4.98 9.79 3.12
N LEU A 59 4.49 9.03 4.09
CA LEU A 59 4.92 9.14 5.48
C LEU A 59 6.40 8.74 5.63
N SER A 60 6.83 7.69 4.93
CA SER A 60 8.22 7.25 4.89
C SER A 60 9.15 8.37 4.39
N SER A 61 8.80 9.04 3.29
CA SER A 61 9.63 10.13 2.76
C SER A 61 9.66 11.33 3.71
N TYR A 62 8.56 11.62 4.39
CA TYR A 62 8.50 12.68 5.40
C TYR A 62 9.40 12.38 6.61
N VAL A 63 9.35 11.15 7.15
CA VAL A 63 10.22 10.72 8.26
C VAL A 63 11.68 10.75 7.83
N TYR A 64 11.99 10.34 6.60
CA TYR A 64 13.34 10.43 6.05
C TYR A 64 13.83 11.89 5.97
N ALA A 65 13.04 12.80 5.41
CA ALA A 65 13.38 14.23 5.31
C ALA A 65 13.60 14.87 6.69
N SER A 66 12.67 14.66 7.62
CA SER A 66 12.77 15.15 9.00
C SER A 66 14.03 14.62 9.71
N SER A 67 14.41 13.36 9.46
CA SER A 67 15.62 12.79 10.04
C SER A 67 16.92 13.42 9.51
N ARG A 68 16.89 14.06 8.33
CA ARG A 68 18.03 14.79 7.75
C ARG A 68 18.12 16.22 8.28
N GLU A 69 17.00 16.92 8.46
CA GLU A 69 16.96 18.27 9.06
C GLU A 69 17.52 18.30 10.49
N THR A 70 17.32 17.22 11.28
CA THR A 70 17.86 17.17 12.64
C THR A 70 19.40 17.03 12.70
N GLN A 71 20.05 16.75 11.56
CA GLN A 71 21.51 16.54 11.49
C GLN A 71 22.28 17.74 10.90
N SER A 72 21.59 18.81 10.47
CA SER A 72 22.21 20.08 10.06
C SER A 72 22.19 21.09 11.19
#